data_AF-A0A7M4E0W6-F1
#
_entry.id   AF-A0A7M4E0W6-F1
#
_cell.length_a   1.000
_cell.length_b   1.000
_cell.length_c   1.000
_cell.angle_alpha   90.00
_cell.angle_beta   90.00
_cell.angle_gamma   90.00
#
_symmetry.space_group_name_H-M   'P 1'
#
loop_
_entity.id
_entity.type
_entity.pdbx_description
1 polymer ?
#
loop_
_entity_poly.entity_id
_entity_poly.type
_entity_poly.pdbx_seq_one_letter_code
_entity_poly.pdbx_strand_id
1 'polypeptide(L)'
;MYGEGGVWVCVRACVHIFVRYGWVYVCVSCVCMGVSVYVGGYGGICGGMRVYVCGELVVRWGYMWGCKGVYAGGGCGDYVSRSRYVTRPLSAEEAAFPLAYALALHKDFATFERLFRAIYAPQNLYCLHVDRKAPSAFQRAVAGLAACFPNTFVASRAEHVVYAGISRLRADLRCLQDLAGSAVPWRYLLNTCGQDFPLRTNLEVVRYLRGWQGHSLTPGNLPPPHAWIRTRYVYREHLGNATDAAAAWAVVRTPRRKAPPPRNLTIYFGSAYVALTRPFVEFVLRDPRATELLAWSQDTYSPDEHFWVTLNRIPGRATHLRAHTFCTITLSGHTKPLHRGTMQRRCHNLCFYRQGN
;
A
#
# COMPACT_ATOMS: atom_id res chain seq x y z
N MET A 1 8.78 34.93 6.05
CA MET A 1 9.81 35.02 7.10
C MET A 1 10.14 33.59 7.52
N TYR A 2 11.28 33.06 7.09
CA TYR A 2 11.75 31.73 7.50
C TYR A 2 12.66 31.93 8.71
N GLY A 3 12.26 31.39 9.87
CA GLY A 3 13.10 31.40 11.06
C GLY A 3 14.13 30.28 11.00
N GLU A 4 15.41 30.64 11.02
CA GLU A 4 16.50 29.68 11.24
C GLU A 4 16.65 29.43 12.74
N GLY A 5 16.52 28.18 13.17
CA GLY A 5 16.88 27.74 14.52
C GLY A 5 18.09 26.80 14.43
N GLY A 6 19.18 27.14 15.11
CA GLY A 6 20.39 26.31 15.19
C GLY A 6 20.92 26.24 16.61
N VAL A 7 21.39 25.06 17.02
CA VAL A 7 22.10 24.85 18.28
C VAL A 7 23.60 24.74 17.97
N TRP A 8 24.40 25.52 18.70
CA TRP A 8 25.85 25.59 18.52
C TRP A 8 26.54 24.97 19.73
N VAL A 9 27.53 24.10 19.49
CA VAL A 9 28.41 23.57 20.53
C VAL A 9 29.85 23.79 20.08
N CYS A 10 30.62 24.54 20.86
CA CYS A 10 32.05 24.73 20.63
C CYS A 10 32.84 23.91 21.66
N VAL A 11 33.79 23.11 21.19
CA VAL A 11 34.63 22.27 22.04
C VAL A 11 36.09 22.40 21.60
N ARG A 12 37.02 22.34 22.56
CA ARG A 12 38.43 22.08 22.26
C ARG A 12 38.57 20.61 21.89
N ALA A 13 38.93 20.33 20.64
CA ALA A 13 39.15 18.98 20.14
C ALA A 13 40.42 18.92 19.29
N CYS A 14 41.24 17.90 19.54
CA CYS A 14 42.32 17.53 18.62
C CYS A 14 41.70 16.72 17.47
N VAL A 15 41.90 17.17 16.24
CA VAL A 15 41.36 16.49 15.05
C VAL A 15 42.47 15.66 14.41
N HIS A 16 42.19 14.38 14.17
CA HIS A 16 43.06 13.51 13.39
C HIS A 16 42.77 13.72 11.89
N ILE A 17 43.74 14.23 11.14
CA ILE A 17 43.63 14.42 9.69
C ILE A 17 44.54 13.39 9.02
N PHE A 18 43.95 12.54 8.18
CA PHE A 18 44.68 11.55 7.37
C PHE A 18 45.05 12.18 6.04
N VAL A 19 46.35 12.42 5.81
CA VAL A 19 46.87 12.85 4.51
C VAL A 19 47.69 11.71 3.92
N ARG A 20 47.68 11.57 2.59
CA ARG A 20 48.03 10.39 1.78
C ARG A 20 49.40 9.71 2.06
N TYR A 21 50.24 10.25 2.96
CA TYR A 21 51.54 9.68 3.34
C TYR A 21 51.87 9.72 4.86
N GLY A 22 50.90 9.97 5.76
CA GLY A 22 51.12 9.85 7.21
C GLY A 22 50.16 10.64 8.10
N TRP A 23 50.18 10.36 9.41
CA TRP A 23 49.41 11.09 10.43
C TRP A 23 50.09 12.40 10.80
N VAL A 24 49.36 13.53 10.69
CA VAL A 24 49.81 14.83 11.20
C VAL A 24 48.92 15.23 12.37
N TYR A 25 49.54 15.58 13.50
CA TYR A 25 48.85 16.08 14.68
C TYR A 25 48.73 17.60 14.59
N VAL A 26 47.50 18.11 14.56
CA VAL A 26 47.23 19.56 14.64
C VAL A 26 46.28 19.82 15.81
N CYS A 27 46.80 20.49 16.84
CA CYS A 27 45.98 21.05 17.91
C CYS A 27 45.36 22.36 17.42
N VAL A 28 44.07 22.36 17.11
CA VAL A 28 43.35 23.60 16.76
C VAL A 28 42.54 24.07 17.96
N SER A 29 42.71 25.34 18.32
CA SER A 29 42.27 25.88 19.61
C SER A 29 40.75 26.02 19.76
N CYS A 30 39.96 25.89 18.68
CA CYS A 30 38.49 25.92 18.69
C CYS A 30 37.90 25.23 17.45
N VAL A 31 37.05 24.22 17.65
CA VAL A 31 36.14 23.68 16.62
C VAL A 31 34.71 23.99 17.06
N CYS A 32 33.94 24.67 16.20
CA CYS A 32 32.53 24.96 16.45
C CYS A 32 31.67 24.16 15.46
N MET A 33 30.79 23.32 16.02
CA MET A 33 29.85 22.51 15.26
C MET A 33 28.45 23.12 15.39
N GLY A 34 27.84 23.43 14.24
CA GLY A 34 26.47 23.92 14.15
C GLY A 34 25.61 22.91 13.41
N VAL A 35 24.51 22.47 14.04
CA VAL A 35 23.47 21.71 13.35
C VAL A 35 22.39 22.70 12.93
N SER A 36 22.20 22.87 11.62
CA SER A 36 21.14 23.69 11.08
C SER A 36 20.05 22.80 10.50
N VAL A 37 18.82 23.04 10.93
CA VAL A 37 17.62 22.37 10.42
C VAL A 37 16.83 23.37 9.60
N TYR A 38 16.62 23.08 8.32
CA TYR A 38 15.84 23.92 7.41
C TYR A 38 14.61 23.18 6.93
N VAL A 39 13.47 23.87 6.89
CA VAL A 39 12.26 23.37 6.24
C VAL A 39 12.24 23.91 4.81
N GLY A 40 12.49 23.04 3.83
CA GLY A 40 12.39 23.41 2.42
C GLY A 40 10.93 23.64 2.00
N GLY A 41 10.69 24.55 1.04
CA GLY A 41 9.36 24.99 0.59
C GLY A 41 8.39 23.92 0.06
N TYR A 42 8.79 22.63 0.06
CA TYR A 42 7.95 21.48 -0.26
C TYR A 42 7.68 20.54 0.93
N GLY A 43 8.01 20.95 2.16
CA GLY A 43 7.68 20.22 3.39
C GLY A 43 8.67 19.11 3.77
N GLY A 44 9.89 19.14 3.23
CA GLY A 44 11.00 18.31 3.71
C GLY A 44 11.74 19.00 4.85
N ILE A 45 11.97 18.30 5.96
CA ILE A 45 12.93 18.72 6.98
C ILE A 45 14.31 18.30 6.49
N CYS A 46 15.12 19.28 6.06
CA CYS A 46 16.50 19.08 5.62
C CYS A 46 17.44 19.47 6.77
N GLY A 47 18.15 18.50 7.34
CA GLY A 47 19.20 18.74 8.33
C GLY A 47 20.58 18.75 7.66
N GLY A 48 21.41 19.73 8.00
CA GLY A 48 22.81 19.79 7.58
C GLY A 48 23.72 20.17 8.74
N MET A 49 24.88 19.52 8.82
CA MET A 49 25.93 19.90 9.77
C MET A 49 26.93 20.82 9.08
N ARG A 50 27.12 22.02 9.62
CA ARG A 50 28.22 22.92 9.22
C ARG A 50 29.31 22.84 10.30
N VAL A 51 30.54 22.58 9.86
CA VAL A 51 31.70 22.55 10.75
C VAL A 51 32.60 23.72 10.41
N TYR A 52 32.87 24.56 11.42
CA TYR A 52 33.78 25.69 11.32
C TYR A 52 35.00 25.43 12.18
N VAL A 53 36.18 25.78 11.65
CA VAL A 53 37.46 25.72 12.36
C VAL A 53 38.10 27.09 12.23
N CYS A 54 38.42 27.74 13.36
CA CYS A 54 38.96 29.11 13.39
C CYS A 54 38.18 30.14 12.54
N GLY A 55 36.85 30.05 12.51
CA GLY A 55 35.99 30.99 11.78
C GLY A 55 35.88 30.70 10.27
N GLU A 56 36.66 29.77 9.73
CA GLU A 56 36.53 29.31 8.34
C GLU A 56 35.63 28.08 8.24
N LEU A 57 34.77 28.06 7.22
CA LEU A 57 33.89 26.93 6.92
C LEU A 57 34.70 25.79 6.30
N VAL A 58 34.98 24.74 7.08
CA VAL A 58 35.80 23.60 6.61
C VAL A 58 34.94 22.49 6.00
N VAL A 59 33.70 22.31 6.47
CA VAL A 59 32.75 21.34 5.90
C VAL A 59 31.43 22.03 5.59
N ARG A 60 31.15 22.23 4.29
CA ARG A 60 29.93 22.85 3.78
C ARG A 60 28.73 21.88 3.77
N TRP A 61 28.98 20.57 3.69
CA TRP A 61 27.96 19.51 3.60
C TRP A 61 28.44 18.19 4.22
N GLY A 62 28.40 18.07 5.54
CA GLY A 62 28.55 16.77 6.22
C GLY A 62 27.23 16.00 6.16
N TYR A 63 27.21 14.89 5.43
CA TYR A 63 26.11 13.93 5.25
C TYR A 63 24.70 14.55 5.21
N MET A 64 24.23 14.84 3.99
CA MET A 64 22.86 15.21 3.71
C MET A 64 21.94 13.98 3.91
N TRP A 65 21.42 13.79 5.13
CA TRP A 65 20.37 12.80 5.36
C TRP A 65 19.03 13.42 4.98
N GLY A 66 18.35 12.84 4.00
CA GLY A 66 16.90 13.04 3.82
C GLY A 66 16.41 14.07 2.81
N CYS A 67 17.24 14.57 1.88
CA CYS A 67 16.74 15.44 0.80
C CYS A 67 16.78 14.72 -0.57
N LYS A 68 15.89 13.75 -0.75
CA LYS A 68 15.35 13.42 -2.08
C LYS A 68 13.84 13.44 -1.99
N GLY A 69 13.27 14.64 -2.12
CA GLY A 69 11.96 14.73 -2.74
C GLY A 69 12.07 14.10 -4.13
N VAL A 70 11.14 13.22 -4.47
CA VAL A 70 11.14 12.43 -5.71
C VAL A 70 11.03 13.32 -6.98
N TYR A 71 10.86 14.63 -6.81
CA TYR A 71 10.91 15.64 -7.87
C TYR A 71 12.17 16.49 -7.78
N ALA A 72 13.34 15.87 -7.84
CA ALA A 72 14.58 16.59 -8.11
C ALA A 72 14.67 16.94 -9.62
N GLY A 73 13.89 17.94 -10.04
CA GLY A 73 14.15 18.72 -11.26
C GLY A 73 14.18 18.00 -12.62
N GLY A 74 13.37 16.96 -12.84
CA GLY A 74 13.23 16.29 -14.14
C GLY A 74 11.76 16.06 -14.51
N GLY A 75 11.45 16.03 -15.81
CA GLY A 75 10.09 15.76 -16.30
C GLY A 75 9.68 14.30 -16.12
N CYS A 76 8.42 13.95 -16.37
CA CYS A 76 7.94 12.56 -16.23
C CYS A 76 8.76 11.56 -17.08
N GLY A 77 9.23 11.95 -18.27
CA GLY A 77 10.12 11.10 -19.08
C GLY A 77 11.44 10.76 -18.39
N ASP A 78 12.06 11.74 -17.71
CA ASP A 78 13.29 11.53 -16.93
C ASP A 78 13.03 10.63 -15.73
N TYR A 79 11.89 10.81 -15.05
CA TYR A 79 11.52 9.98 -13.91
C TYR A 79 11.30 8.52 -14.33
N VAL A 80 10.48 8.28 -15.36
CA VAL A 80 10.19 6.94 -15.88
C VAL A 80 11.47 6.22 -16.32
N SER A 81 12.37 6.92 -17.03
CA SER A 81 13.63 6.35 -17.52
C SER A 81 14.64 6.09 -16.39
N ARG A 82 14.92 7.07 -15.52
CA ARG A 82 15.88 6.93 -14.40
C ARG A 82 15.43 5.89 -13.39
N SER A 83 14.13 5.77 -13.15
CA SER A 83 13.56 4.78 -12.25
C SER A 83 13.45 3.39 -12.87
N ARG A 84 13.78 3.22 -14.16
CA ARG A 84 13.78 1.97 -14.93
C ARG A 84 12.41 1.28 -14.99
N TYR A 85 11.36 2.06 -15.27
CA TYR A 85 10.04 1.49 -15.55
C TYR A 85 10.03 0.79 -16.91
N VAL A 86 9.23 -0.28 -17.02
CA VAL A 86 8.97 -0.96 -18.28
C VAL A 86 8.08 -0.05 -19.14
N THR A 87 8.54 0.37 -20.31
CA THR A 87 7.82 1.33 -21.18
C THR A 87 7.05 0.69 -22.32
N ARG A 88 7.25 -0.62 -22.59
CA ARG A 88 6.52 -1.40 -23.60
C ARG A 88 6.17 -2.80 -23.07
N PRO A 89 5.11 -3.45 -23.56
CA PRO A 89 4.83 -4.84 -23.20
C PRO A 89 6.04 -5.74 -23.52
N LEU A 90 6.38 -6.65 -22.60
CA LEU A 90 7.55 -7.52 -22.75
C LEU A 90 7.27 -8.76 -23.63
N SER A 91 5.99 -9.09 -23.84
CA SER A 91 5.55 -10.15 -24.74
C SER A 91 4.17 -9.87 -25.32
N ALA A 92 3.86 -10.46 -26.48
CA ALA A 92 2.52 -10.42 -27.08
C ALA A 92 1.48 -11.09 -26.16
N GLU A 93 1.91 -12.10 -25.41
CA GLU A 93 1.07 -12.82 -24.43
C GLU A 93 0.57 -11.89 -23.32
N GLU A 94 1.44 -11.04 -22.78
CA GLU A 94 1.08 -10.05 -21.77
C GLU A 94 0.26 -8.90 -22.37
N ALA A 95 0.60 -8.44 -23.58
CA ALA A 95 -0.15 -7.40 -24.28
C ALA A 95 -1.62 -7.80 -24.52
N ALA A 96 -1.87 -9.07 -24.85
CA ALA A 96 -3.20 -9.61 -25.10
C ALA A 96 -4.01 -9.93 -23.82
N PHE A 97 -3.40 -9.84 -22.63
CA PHE A 97 -4.05 -10.14 -21.36
C PHE A 97 -3.84 -9.00 -20.33
N PRO A 98 -4.44 -7.82 -20.55
CA PRO A 98 -4.28 -6.69 -19.63
C PRO A 98 -4.85 -7.01 -18.25
N LEU A 99 -4.10 -6.66 -17.21
CA LEU A 99 -4.51 -6.72 -15.82
C LEU A 99 -4.91 -5.34 -15.30
N ALA A 100 -5.80 -5.30 -14.32
CA ALA A 100 -6.10 -4.11 -13.55
C ALA A 100 -5.66 -4.30 -12.09
N TYR A 101 -5.19 -3.24 -11.45
CA TYR A 101 -4.79 -3.25 -10.05
C TYR A 101 -5.55 -2.19 -9.26
N ALA A 102 -6.04 -2.57 -8.07
CA ALA A 102 -6.58 -1.65 -7.08
C ALA A 102 -5.63 -1.61 -5.88
N LEU A 103 -4.94 -0.50 -5.66
CA LEU A 103 -3.95 -0.35 -4.60
C LEU A 103 -4.48 0.53 -3.47
N ALA A 104 -4.62 -0.04 -2.27
CA ALA A 104 -4.97 0.71 -1.06
C ALA A 104 -3.72 1.24 -0.34
N LEU A 105 -3.57 2.57 -0.27
CA LEU A 105 -2.37 3.28 0.18
C LEU A 105 -2.69 4.22 1.35
N HIS A 106 -1.83 4.26 2.37
CA HIS A 106 -2.00 5.19 3.50
C HIS A 106 -0.68 5.80 4.04
N LYS A 107 0.49 5.27 3.67
CA LYS A 107 1.81 5.74 4.10
C LYS A 107 2.95 5.13 3.27
N ASP A 108 4.19 5.50 3.60
CA ASP A 108 5.44 4.90 3.10
C ASP A 108 5.61 4.93 1.57
N PHE A 109 5.74 6.14 1.00
CA PHE A 109 5.80 6.34 -0.46
C PHE A 109 6.90 5.51 -1.15
N ALA A 110 8.09 5.43 -0.57
CA ALA A 110 9.21 4.68 -1.17
C ALA A 110 8.92 3.17 -1.28
N THR A 111 8.17 2.60 -0.33
CA THR A 111 7.74 1.19 -0.37
C THR A 111 6.72 1.00 -1.48
N PHE A 112 5.72 1.87 -1.52
CA PHE A 112 4.72 1.88 -2.59
C PHE A 112 5.35 2.03 -3.98
N GLU A 113 6.26 2.99 -4.17
CA GLU A 113 6.95 3.23 -5.45
C GLU A 113 7.71 1.98 -5.90
N ARG A 114 8.36 1.27 -4.96
CA ARG A 114 9.06 0.02 -5.26
C ARG A 114 8.10 -1.09 -5.68
N LEU A 115 6.96 -1.24 -4.99
CA LEU A 115 5.89 -2.17 -5.38
C LEU A 115 5.37 -1.81 -6.77
N PHE A 116 4.96 -0.55 -6.97
CA PHE A 116 4.39 -0.07 -8.22
C PHE A 116 5.33 -0.34 -9.39
N ARG A 117 6.62 -0.03 -9.26
CA ARG A 117 7.63 -0.37 -10.28
C ARG A 117 7.72 -1.87 -10.57
N ALA A 118 7.60 -2.72 -9.55
CA ALA A 118 7.70 -4.17 -9.73
C ALA A 118 6.49 -4.77 -10.46
N ILE A 119 5.30 -4.17 -10.33
CA ILE A 119 4.08 -4.63 -10.99
C ILE A 119 3.71 -3.85 -12.24
N TYR A 120 4.38 -2.72 -12.52
CA TYR A 120 4.04 -1.83 -13.63
C TYR A 120 4.29 -2.49 -14.99
N ALA A 121 3.27 -2.49 -15.83
CA ALA A 121 3.35 -2.79 -17.25
C ALA A 121 2.42 -1.83 -18.01
N PRO A 122 2.84 -1.31 -19.18
CA PRO A 122 2.12 -0.24 -19.88
C PRO A 122 0.75 -0.66 -20.43
N GLN A 123 0.52 -1.96 -20.65
CA GLN A 123 -0.77 -2.48 -21.09
C GLN A 123 -1.78 -2.65 -19.93
N ASN A 124 -1.33 -2.69 -18.68
CA ASN A 124 -2.18 -2.87 -17.51
C ASN A 124 -2.82 -1.54 -17.07
N LEU A 125 -3.69 -1.59 -16.06
CA LEU A 125 -4.29 -0.41 -15.41
C LEU A 125 -4.04 -0.40 -13.91
N TYR A 126 -3.90 0.79 -13.32
CA TYR A 126 -3.62 0.96 -11.90
C TYR A 126 -4.50 2.06 -11.30
N CYS A 127 -5.40 1.68 -10.40
CA CYS A 127 -6.14 2.61 -9.55
C CYS A 127 -5.48 2.69 -8.18
N LEU A 128 -5.13 3.90 -7.76
CA LEU A 128 -4.50 4.18 -6.48
C LEU A 128 -5.54 4.80 -5.53
N HIS A 129 -6.06 4.02 -4.59
CA HIS A 129 -6.85 4.56 -3.48
C HIS A 129 -5.91 5.07 -2.40
N VAL A 130 -5.95 6.38 -2.14
CA VAL A 130 -5.18 7.01 -1.07
C VAL A 130 -6.12 7.33 0.08
N ASP A 131 -5.86 6.77 1.26
CA ASP A 131 -6.64 7.04 2.47
C ASP A 131 -6.72 8.55 2.70
N ARG A 132 -7.93 9.05 2.92
CA ARG A 132 -8.21 10.47 3.15
C ARG A 132 -7.44 11.02 4.36
N LYS A 133 -7.09 10.14 5.31
CA LYS A 133 -6.31 10.46 6.52
C LYS A 133 -4.79 10.50 6.29
N ALA A 134 -4.30 10.06 5.14
CA ALA A 134 -2.88 10.06 4.86
C ALA A 134 -2.33 11.50 4.86
N PRO A 135 -1.07 11.74 5.29
CA PRO A 135 -0.50 13.08 5.27
C PRO A 135 -0.58 13.73 3.89
N SER A 136 -0.84 15.05 3.82
CA SER A 136 -0.98 15.77 2.55
C SER A 136 0.26 15.65 1.64
N ALA A 137 1.45 15.53 2.23
CA ALA A 137 2.68 15.25 1.50
C ALA A 137 2.66 13.89 0.80
N PHE A 138 2.12 12.85 1.45
CA PHE A 138 1.96 11.52 0.87
C PHE A 138 0.94 11.55 -0.28
N GLN A 139 -0.21 12.19 -0.07
CA GLN A 139 -1.25 12.34 -1.11
C GLN A 139 -0.69 13.01 -2.38
N ARG A 140 0.05 14.12 -2.21
CA ARG A 140 0.69 14.84 -3.33
C ARG A 140 1.75 13.99 -4.03
N ALA A 141 2.56 13.24 -3.28
CA ALA A 141 3.59 12.38 -3.86
C ALA A 141 2.98 11.28 -4.73
N VAL A 142 1.92 10.61 -4.26
CA VAL A 142 1.18 9.59 -5.02
C VAL A 142 0.52 10.18 -6.25
N ALA A 143 -0.14 11.34 -6.12
CA ALA A 143 -0.77 12.02 -7.25
C ALA A 143 0.24 12.41 -8.35
N GLY A 144 1.40 12.93 -7.97
CA GLY A 144 2.43 13.27 -8.94
C GLY A 144 3.03 12.04 -9.63
N LEU A 145 3.18 10.90 -8.92
CA LEU A 145 3.62 9.66 -9.53
C LEU A 145 2.59 9.19 -10.56
N ALA A 146 1.31 9.16 -10.20
CA ALA A 146 0.23 8.76 -11.09
C ALA A 146 0.20 9.61 -12.37
N ALA A 147 0.42 10.93 -12.25
CA ALA A 147 0.44 11.84 -13.40
C ALA A 147 1.52 11.52 -14.44
N CYS A 148 2.56 10.76 -14.08
CA CYS A 148 3.60 10.34 -15.01
C CYS A 148 3.28 9.07 -15.82
N PHE A 149 2.17 8.39 -15.53
CA PHE A 149 1.79 7.15 -16.21
C PHE A 149 0.36 7.24 -16.74
N PRO A 150 0.13 7.12 -18.06
CA PRO A 150 -1.19 7.35 -18.66
C PRO A 150 -2.23 6.29 -18.28
N ASN A 151 -1.79 5.12 -17.82
CA ASN A 151 -2.60 3.99 -17.39
C ASN A 151 -2.75 3.89 -15.85
N THR A 152 -2.38 4.96 -15.14
CA THR A 152 -2.43 5.04 -13.68
C THR A 152 -3.20 6.28 -13.24
N PHE A 153 -4.08 6.13 -12.26
CA PHE A 153 -4.85 7.25 -11.73
C PHE A 153 -5.14 7.06 -10.25
N VAL A 154 -5.34 8.18 -9.55
CA VAL A 154 -5.85 8.17 -8.18
C VAL A 154 -7.36 7.98 -8.21
N ALA A 155 -7.89 7.14 -7.33
CA ALA A 155 -9.33 6.87 -7.23
C ALA A 155 -10.12 8.17 -7.12
N SER A 156 -11.25 8.25 -7.83
CA SER A 156 -12.10 9.44 -7.89
C SER A 156 -12.68 9.85 -6.54
N ARG A 157 -12.78 8.90 -5.60
CA ARG A 157 -13.26 9.10 -4.24
C ARG A 157 -12.34 8.42 -3.23
N ALA A 158 -11.92 9.19 -2.23
CA ALA A 158 -11.15 8.70 -1.09
C ALA A 158 -12.08 8.34 0.08
N GLU A 159 -11.69 7.34 0.86
CA GLU A 159 -12.40 6.90 2.06
C GLU A 159 -11.51 7.16 3.28
N HIS A 160 -12.10 7.42 4.44
CA HIS A 160 -11.39 7.41 5.72
C HIS A 160 -11.29 5.96 6.22
N VAL A 161 -10.21 5.26 5.87
CA VAL A 161 -10.14 3.81 6.09
C VAL A 161 -9.92 3.49 7.56
N VAL A 162 -10.86 2.75 8.15
CA VAL A 162 -10.82 2.24 9.53
C VAL A 162 -10.48 0.75 9.47
N TYR A 163 -9.53 0.34 10.30
CA TYR A 163 -9.16 -1.08 10.41
C TYR A 163 -10.38 -1.91 10.82
N ALA A 164 -10.56 -3.07 10.17
CA ALA A 164 -11.72 -3.96 10.31
C ALA A 164 -13.08 -3.33 9.95
N GLY A 165 -13.09 -2.15 9.33
CA GLY A 165 -14.30 -1.42 8.98
C GLY A 165 -14.71 -1.61 7.53
N ILE A 166 -15.96 -1.27 7.22
CA ILE A 166 -16.49 -1.28 5.85
C ILE A 166 -15.75 -0.34 4.91
N SER A 167 -15.16 0.74 5.43
CA SER A 167 -14.35 1.69 4.68
C SER A 167 -13.16 1.03 3.97
N ARG A 168 -12.60 -0.07 4.52
CA ARG A 168 -11.56 -0.87 3.84
C ARG A 168 -12.10 -1.54 2.57
N LEU A 169 -13.28 -2.14 2.63
CA LEU A 169 -13.95 -2.72 1.46
C LEU A 169 -14.37 -1.63 0.46
N ARG A 170 -14.88 -0.49 0.95
CA ARG A 170 -15.26 0.65 0.11
C ARG A 170 -14.08 1.19 -0.68
N ALA A 171 -12.88 1.24 -0.11
CA ALA A 171 -11.67 1.66 -0.82
C ALA A 171 -11.44 0.85 -2.10
N ASP A 172 -11.57 -0.48 -2.04
CA ASP A 172 -11.49 -1.34 -3.22
C ASP A 172 -12.66 -1.08 -4.18
N LEU A 173 -13.88 -0.96 -3.66
CA LEU A 173 -15.08 -0.70 -4.47
C LEU A 173 -14.98 0.62 -5.26
N ARG A 174 -14.34 1.66 -4.71
CA ARG A 174 -14.06 2.91 -5.45
C ARG A 174 -13.18 2.65 -6.66
N CYS A 175 -12.10 1.91 -6.48
CA CYS A 175 -11.25 1.52 -7.61
C CYS A 175 -11.97 0.61 -8.61
N LEU A 176 -12.80 -0.32 -8.16
CA LEU A 176 -13.60 -1.16 -9.05
C LEU A 176 -14.53 -0.29 -9.93
N GLN A 177 -15.17 0.73 -9.35
CA GLN A 177 -16.04 1.67 -10.08
C GLN A 177 -15.27 2.39 -11.19
N ASP A 178 -14.13 2.98 -10.86
CA ASP A 178 -13.32 3.74 -11.82
C ASP A 178 -12.72 2.82 -12.91
N LEU A 179 -12.25 1.62 -12.54
CA LEU A 179 -11.67 0.65 -13.47
C LEU A 179 -12.71 0.02 -14.41
N ALA A 180 -13.94 -0.20 -13.94
CA ALA A 180 -15.04 -0.73 -14.75
C ALA A 180 -15.39 0.22 -15.91
N GLY A 181 -15.32 1.53 -15.67
CA GLY A 181 -15.54 2.59 -16.66
C GLY A 181 -14.41 2.74 -17.70
N SER A 182 -13.29 2.03 -17.54
CA SER A 182 -12.17 2.14 -18.48
C SER A 182 -12.44 1.46 -19.83
N ALA A 183 -12.01 2.11 -20.91
CA ALA A 183 -12.04 1.58 -22.27
C ALA A 183 -11.08 0.39 -22.48
N VAL A 184 -10.05 0.23 -21.64
CA VAL A 184 -9.10 -0.88 -21.78
C VAL A 184 -9.81 -2.20 -21.43
N PRO A 185 -9.75 -3.24 -22.29
CA PRO A 185 -10.42 -4.52 -22.08
C PRO A 185 -9.63 -5.43 -21.11
N TRP A 186 -9.40 -4.96 -19.88
CA TRP A 186 -8.71 -5.75 -18.86
C TRP A 186 -9.49 -7.01 -18.47
N ARG A 187 -8.75 -8.07 -18.12
CA ARG A 187 -9.28 -9.43 -17.92
C ARG A 187 -9.55 -9.73 -16.45
N TYR A 188 -8.57 -9.40 -15.61
CA TYR A 188 -8.61 -9.62 -14.17
C TYR A 188 -8.19 -8.35 -13.43
N LEU A 189 -8.86 -8.11 -12.30
CA LEU A 189 -8.50 -7.11 -11.31
C LEU A 189 -7.85 -7.81 -10.12
N LEU A 190 -6.70 -7.32 -9.68
CA LEU A 190 -5.98 -7.77 -8.50
C LEU A 190 -5.97 -6.63 -7.47
N ASN A 191 -6.49 -6.85 -6.26
CA ASN A 191 -6.34 -5.85 -5.20
C ASN A 191 -5.07 -6.12 -4.37
N THR A 192 -4.38 -5.05 -4.00
CA THR A 192 -3.17 -5.10 -3.17
C THR A 192 -3.14 -3.89 -2.23
N CYS A 193 -2.28 -3.93 -1.22
CA CYS A 193 -1.97 -2.80 -0.36
C CYS A 193 -0.54 -2.31 -0.58
N GLY A 194 -0.23 -1.09 -0.13
CA GLY A 194 1.10 -0.49 -0.30
C GLY A 194 2.28 -1.23 0.36
N GLN A 195 2.02 -2.30 1.10
CA GLN A 195 3.05 -3.13 1.76
C GLN A 195 3.19 -4.53 1.14
N ASP A 196 2.38 -4.86 0.13
CA ASP A 196 2.52 -6.11 -0.61
C ASP A 196 3.74 -6.06 -1.55
N PHE A 197 4.18 -7.22 -2.01
CA PHE A 197 5.23 -7.31 -3.03
C PHE A 197 5.03 -8.54 -3.92
N PRO A 198 5.19 -8.43 -5.26
CA PRO A 198 5.01 -9.57 -6.15
C PRO A 198 6.12 -10.61 -5.93
N LEU A 199 5.73 -11.89 -5.89
CA LEU A 199 6.65 -13.04 -5.89
C LEU A 199 6.80 -13.67 -7.28
N ARG A 200 6.06 -13.15 -8.27
CA ARG A 200 5.96 -13.65 -9.63
C ARG A 200 6.04 -12.48 -10.60
N THR A 201 6.60 -12.73 -11.77
CA THR A 201 6.61 -11.78 -12.88
C THR A 201 5.20 -11.54 -13.44
N ASN A 202 5.00 -10.44 -14.18
CA ASN A 202 3.72 -10.16 -14.83
C ASN A 202 3.31 -11.31 -15.78
N LEU A 203 4.23 -11.87 -16.57
CA LEU A 203 3.98 -13.02 -17.43
C LEU A 203 3.53 -14.28 -16.65
N GLU A 204 4.17 -14.59 -15.52
CA GLU A 204 3.76 -15.73 -14.68
C GLU A 204 2.35 -15.52 -14.10
N VAL A 205 2.01 -14.30 -13.69
CA VAL A 205 0.65 -13.95 -13.22
C VAL A 205 -0.37 -14.10 -14.35
N VAL A 206 -0.06 -13.59 -15.55
CA VAL A 206 -0.92 -13.73 -16.74
C VAL A 206 -1.19 -15.19 -17.05
N ARG A 207 -0.15 -16.04 -17.07
CA ARG A 207 -0.29 -17.48 -17.34
C ARG A 207 -1.11 -18.18 -16.26
N TYR A 208 -0.84 -17.85 -14.99
CA TYR A 208 -1.60 -18.40 -13.87
C TYR A 208 -3.09 -18.07 -14.00
N LEU A 209 -3.44 -16.79 -14.19
CA LEU A 209 -4.82 -16.33 -14.31
C LEU A 209 -5.53 -16.86 -15.56
N ARG A 210 -4.81 -17.05 -16.67
CA ARG A 210 -5.38 -17.70 -17.87
C ARG A 210 -5.84 -19.13 -17.58
N GLY A 211 -5.11 -19.87 -16.74
CA GLY A 211 -5.49 -21.21 -16.29
C GLY A 211 -6.81 -21.27 -15.50
N TRP A 212 -7.32 -20.14 -15.02
CA TRP A 212 -8.60 -20.05 -14.33
C TRP A 212 -9.80 -19.82 -15.24
N GLN A 213 -9.61 -19.79 -16.56
CA GLN A 213 -10.69 -19.86 -17.55
C GLN A 213 -11.86 -18.88 -17.30
N GLY A 214 -11.57 -17.68 -16.80
CA GLY A 214 -12.57 -16.65 -16.53
C GLY A 214 -13.28 -16.75 -15.16
N HIS A 215 -12.81 -17.62 -14.27
CA HIS A 215 -13.28 -17.71 -12.90
C HIS A 215 -12.52 -16.76 -11.96
N SER A 216 -13.25 -16.15 -11.01
CA SER A 216 -12.65 -15.28 -9.98
C SER A 216 -12.09 -16.09 -8.82
N LEU A 217 -10.97 -15.62 -8.26
CA LEU A 217 -10.29 -16.23 -7.12
C LEU A 217 -10.62 -15.43 -5.85
N THR A 218 -11.43 -16.05 -5.00
CA THR A 218 -11.81 -15.51 -3.69
C THR A 218 -11.62 -16.60 -2.63
N PRO A 219 -10.40 -16.79 -2.11
CA PRO A 219 -10.11 -17.88 -1.18
C PRO A 219 -10.97 -17.75 0.08
N GLY A 220 -11.60 -18.84 0.50
CA GLY A 220 -12.37 -18.85 1.74
C GLY A 220 -13.29 -20.07 1.88
N ASN A 221 -13.71 -20.31 3.12
CA ASN A 221 -14.45 -21.47 3.58
C ASN A 221 -15.63 -21.03 4.48
N LEU A 222 -16.39 -22.00 4.99
CA LEU A 222 -17.38 -21.72 6.02
C LEU A 222 -16.69 -21.14 7.27
N PRO A 223 -17.34 -20.20 7.97
CA PRO A 223 -16.71 -19.51 9.07
C PRO A 223 -16.41 -20.46 10.24
N PRO A 224 -15.19 -20.40 10.80
CA PRO A 224 -14.92 -21.05 12.08
C PRO A 224 -15.74 -20.39 13.22
N PRO A 225 -15.96 -21.08 14.36
CA PRO A 225 -16.81 -20.57 15.44
C PRO A 225 -16.46 -19.16 15.93
N HIS A 226 -15.15 -18.82 15.97
CA HIS A 226 -14.70 -17.50 16.40
C HIS A 226 -15.08 -16.37 15.42
N ALA A 227 -15.29 -16.69 14.13
CA ALA A 227 -15.68 -15.71 13.12
C ALA A 227 -17.17 -15.37 13.17
N TRP A 228 -18.01 -16.22 13.77
CA TRP A 228 -19.47 -16.01 13.82
C TRP A 228 -19.85 -14.70 14.51
N ILE A 229 -19.05 -14.26 15.49
CA ILE A 229 -19.34 -13.02 16.23
C ILE A 229 -19.30 -11.77 15.32
N ARG A 230 -18.50 -11.81 14.25
CA ARG A 230 -18.24 -10.70 13.33
C ARG A 230 -19.46 -10.31 12.49
N THR A 231 -20.40 -11.23 12.33
CA THR A 231 -21.66 -11.04 11.59
C THR A 231 -22.90 -11.25 12.46
N ARG A 232 -22.74 -11.68 13.71
CA ARG A 232 -23.85 -11.85 14.68
C ARG A 232 -24.35 -10.54 15.28
N TYR A 233 -23.47 -9.54 15.38
CA TYR A 233 -23.75 -8.24 15.99
C TYR A 233 -23.53 -7.11 15.00
N VAL A 234 -24.15 -5.97 15.30
CA VAL A 234 -23.94 -4.70 14.58
C VAL A 234 -22.67 -4.04 15.10
N TYR A 235 -21.83 -3.59 14.18
CA TYR A 235 -20.59 -2.87 14.42
C TYR A 235 -20.65 -1.46 13.83
N ARG A 236 -19.97 -0.50 14.45
CA ARG A 236 -19.91 0.88 13.98
C ARG A 236 -18.49 1.35 13.83
N GLU A 237 -18.19 1.99 12.70
CA GLU A 237 -16.95 2.74 12.52
C GLU A 237 -17.05 4.05 13.31
N HIS A 238 -16.13 4.25 14.23
CA HIS A 238 -15.90 5.52 14.89
C HIS A 238 -14.76 6.22 14.15
N LEU A 239 -15.08 7.37 13.57
CA LEU A 239 -14.06 8.22 12.98
C LEU A 239 -13.34 8.95 14.11
N GLY A 240 -12.02 8.87 14.09
CA GLY A 240 -11.22 9.54 15.09
C GLY A 240 -11.13 11.05 14.87
N ASN A 241 -10.68 11.77 15.90
CA ASN A 241 -10.36 13.20 15.78
C ASN A 241 -8.84 13.37 15.77
N ALA A 242 -8.32 14.14 14.81
CA ALA A 242 -6.88 14.42 14.71
C ALA A 242 -6.30 15.15 15.94
N THR A 243 -7.16 15.78 16.73
CA THR A 243 -6.79 16.54 17.94
C THR A 243 -7.01 15.78 19.25
N ASP A 244 -7.70 14.64 19.22
CA ASP A 244 -8.00 13.82 20.40
C ASP A 244 -7.57 12.37 20.15
N ALA A 245 -6.44 11.99 20.76
CA ALA A 245 -5.90 10.64 20.66
C ALA A 245 -6.80 9.56 21.30
N ALA A 246 -7.73 9.93 22.20
CA ALA A 246 -8.71 9.02 22.78
C ALA A 246 -9.87 8.73 21.82
N ALA A 247 -10.14 9.61 20.85
CA ALA A 247 -11.01 9.36 19.71
C ALA A 247 -10.28 8.52 18.66
N ALA A 248 -9.92 7.28 19.01
CA ALA A 248 -9.22 6.38 18.10
C ALA A 248 -10.14 5.94 16.94
N TRP A 249 -9.57 5.86 15.74
CA TRP A 249 -10.24 5.26 14.59
C TRP A 249 -10.44 3.76 14.84
N ALA A 250 -11.66 3.35 15.15
CA ALA A 250 -11.94 1.98 15.60
C ALA A 250 -13.31 1.49 15.15
N VAL A 251 -13.44 0.17 15.08
CA VAL A 251 -14.72 -0.50 14.88
C VAL A 251 -15.21 -1.03 16.22
N VAL A 252 -16.35 -0.55 16.68
CA VAL A 252 -16.92 -0.89 17.99
C VAL A 252 -18.13 -1.78 17.81
N ARG A 253 -18.16 -2.90 18.55
CA ARG A 253 -19.31 -3.81 18.60
C ARG A 253 -20.42 -3.20 19.46
N THR A 254 -21.64 -3.19 18.94
CA THR A 254 -22.83 -2.81 19.69
C THR A 254 -23.52 -4.06 20.28
N PRO A 255 -24.38 -3.94 21.31
CA PRO A 255 -25.14 -5.08 21.82
C PRO A 255 -26.26 -5.54 20.86
N ARG A 256 -26.53 -4.78 19.78
CA ARG A 256 -27.61 -5.09 18.84
C ARG A 256 -27.23 -6.30 17.98
N ARG A 257 -28.13 -7.28 17.93
CA ARG A 257 -28.02 -8.40 17.00
C ARG A 257 -28.32 -7.95 15.58
N LYS A 258 -27.62 -8.57 14.64
CA LYS A 258 -27.79 -8.30 13.22
C LYS A 258 -28.93 -9.15 12.63
N ALA A 259 -29.64 -8.57 11.67
CA ALA A 259 -30.61 -9.30 10.85
C ALA A 259 -29.92 -10.42 10.05
N PRO A 260 -30.64 -11.52 9.70
CA PRO A 260 -30.07 -12.57 8.86
C PRO A 260 -29.59 -12.01 7.51
N PRO A 261 -28.63 -12.69 6.85
CA PRO A 261 -28.17 -12.32 5.52
C PRO A 261 -29.34 -12.19 4.52
N PRO A 262 -29.27 -11.24 3.57
CA PRO A 262 -30.29 -11.09 2.55
C PRO A 262 -30.42 -12.38 1.73
N ARG A 263 -31.64 -12.68 1.28
CA ARG A 263 -31.93 -13.85 0.42
C ARG A 263 -31.47 -15.19 0.99
N ASN A 264 -31.38 -15.29 2.32
CA ASN A 264 -30.91 -16.49 3.03
C ASN A 264 -29.52 -16.96 2.55
N LEU A 265 -28.65 -16.02 2.18
CA LEU A 265 -27.29 -16.33 1.74
C LEU A 265 -26.46 -16.95 2.86
N THR A 266 -25.77 -18.04 2.55
CA THR A 266 -24.72 -18.59 3.42
C THR A 266 -23.49 -17.68 3.38
N ILE A 267 -23.08 -17.15 4.53
CA ILE A 267 -21.89 -16.31 4.64
C ILE A 267 -20.64 -17.18 4.74
N TYR A 268 -19.67 -16.92 3.86
CA TYR A 268 -18.35 -17.54 3.86
C TYR A 268 -17.30 -16.52 4.34
N PHE A 269 -16.20 -17.00 4.91
CA PHE A 269 -15.07 -16.16 5.32
C PHE A 269 -13.79 -16.58 4.60
N GLY A 270 -12.96 -15.59 4.29
CA GLY A 270 -11.87 -15.67 3.34
C GLY A 270 -10.91 -14.50 3.45
N SER A 271 -10.15 -14.30 2.38
CA SER A 271 -9.17 -13.22 2.29
C SER A 271 -9.80 -11.92 1.79
N ALA A 272 -9.31 -10.78 2.29
CA ALA A 272 -9.55 -9.47 1.70
C ALA A 272 -8.90 -9.34 0.30
N TYR A 273 -7.86 -10.14 0.02
CA TYR A 273 -7.11 -10.13 -1.24
C TYR A 273 -7.65 -11.16 -2.24
N VAL A 274 -7.96 -10.68 -3.44
CA VAL A 274 -8.72 -11.40 -4.46
C VAL A 274 -8.21 -11.10 -5.87
N ALA A 275 -8.50 -12.00 -6.81
CA ALA A 275 -8.38 -11.75 -8.24
C ALA A 275 -9.74 -11.91 -8.90
N LEU A 276 -10.32 -10.82 -9.39
CA LEU A 276 -11.70 -10.76 -9.87
C LEU A 276 -11.73 -10.61 -11.38
N THR A 277 -12.59 -11.35 -12.07
CA THR A 277 -12.78 -11.15 -13.50
C THR A 277 -13.59 -9.89 -13.77
N ARG A 278 -13.43 -9.28 -14.94
CA ARG A 278 -14.24 -8.11 -15.31
C ARG A 278 -15.76 -8.37 -15.21
N PRO A 279 -16.31 -9.51 -15.70
CA PRO A 279 -17.72 -9.83 -15.49
C PRO A 279 -18.12 -9.95 -14.01
N PHE A 280 -17.22 -10.45 -13.16
CA PHE A 280 -17.48 -10.49 -11.71
C PHE A 280 -17.54 -9.08 -11.11
N VAL A 281 -16.63 -8.18 -11.51
CA VAL A 281 -16.67 -6.77 -11.07
C VAL A 281 -17.97 -6.10 -11.50
N GLU A 282 -18.42 -6.29 -12.74
CA GLU A 282 -19.73 -5.76 -13.20
C GLU A 282 -20.89 -6.29 -12.35
N PHE A 283 -20.88 -7.57 -12.02
CA PHE A 283 -21.86 -8.12 -11.07
C PHE A 283 -21.78 -7.42 -9.70
N VAL A 284 -20.59 -7.24 -9.13
CA VAL A 284 -20.42 -6.62 -7.81
C VAL A 284 -21.05 -5.22 -7.80
N LEU A 285 -20.92 -4.49 -8.91
CA LEU A 285 -21.37 -3.11 -9.04
C LEU A 285 -22.86 -2.98 -9.35
N ARG A 286 -23.48 -3.95 -10.04
CA ARG A 286 -24.82 -3.78 -10.63
C ARG A 286 -25.88 -4.77 -10.13
N ASP A 287 -25.50 -5.97 -9.72
CA ASP A 287 -26.50 -7.00 -9.40
C ASP A 287 -27.13 -6.76 -8.02
N PRO A 288 -28.48 -6.84 -7.91
CA PRO A 288 -29.19 -6.64 -6.65
C PRO A 288 -28.66 -7.49 -5.50
N ARG A 289 -28.25 -8.74 -5.77
CA ARG A 289 -27.70 -9.64 -4.74
C ARG A 289 -26.38 -9.10 -4.17
N ALA A 290 -25.55 -8.51 -5.02
CA ALA A 290 -24.30 -7.90 -4.59
C ALA A 290 -24.54 -6.63 -3.76
N THR A 291 -25.44 -5.76 -4.24
CA THR A 291 -25.76 -4.51 -3.56
C THR A 291 -26.45 -4.74 -2.22
N GLU A 292 -27.35 -5.73 -2.14
CA GLU A 292 -28.01 -6.13 -0.90
C GLU A 292 -27.01 -6.72 0.10
N LEU A 293 -26.10 -7.60 -0.34
CA LEU A 293 -25.05 -8.13 0.55
C LEU A 293 -24.11 -7.02 1.02
N LEU A 294 -23.77 -6.07 0.14
CA LEU A 294 -22.94 -4.93 0.50
C LEU A 294 -23.63 -4.06 1.56
N ALA A 295 -24.91 -3.75 1.36
CA ALA A 295 -25.73 -3.01 2.32
C ALA A 295 -25.80 -3.74 3.67
N TRP A 296 -26.03 -5.06 3.64
CA TRP A 296 -26.00 -5.88 4.84
C TRP A 296 -24.61 -5.91 5.49
N SER A 297 -23.52 -5.86 4.74
CA SER A 297 -22.16 -5.94 5.29
C SER A 297 -21.66 -4.63 5.91
N GLN A 298 -22.38 -3.51 5.77
CA GLN A 298 -21.87 -2.18 6.17
C GLN A 298 -21.50 -2.05 7.65
N ASP A 299 -22.20 -2.78 8.51
CA ASP A 299 -22.12 -2.73 9.96
C ASP A 299 -21.71 -4.10 10.53
N THR A 300 -20.83 -4.79 9.81
CA THR A 300 -20.18 -6.04 10.25
C THR A 300 -18.68 -5.81 10.51
N TYR A 301 -18.03 -6.74 11.19
CA TYR A 301 -16.60 -6.65 11.48
C TYR A 301 -15.75 -7.31 10.39
N SER A 302 -14.86 -6.53 9.77
CA SER A 302 -13.98 -6.91 8.65
C SER A 302 -14.78 -7.51 7.49
N PRO A 303 -15.66 -6.72 6.83
CA PRO A 303 -16.51 -7.20 5.74
C PRO A 303 -15.76 -7.59 4.46
N ASP A 304 -14.58 -7.03 4.25
CA ASP A 304 -13.65 -7.40 3.19
C ASP A 304 -13.26 -8.88 3.20
N GLU A 305 -13.32 -9.53 4.37
CA GLU A 305 -13.01 -10.95 4.50
C GLU A 305 -14.21 -11.90 4.32
N HIS A 306 -15.45 -11.40 4.16
CA HIS A 306 -16.58 -12.28 3.83
C HIS A 306 -17.31 -11.89 2.54
N PHE A 307 -17.26 -10.61 2.15
CA PHE A 307 -18.00 -10.10 1.01
C PHE A 307 -17.62 -10.81 -0.29
N TRP A 308 -16.33 -10.85 -0.63
CA TRP A 308 -15.87 -11.40 -1.91
C TRP A 308 -16.17 -12.88 -2.06
N VAL A 309 -15.80 -13.67 -1.06
CA VAL A 309 -15.99 -15.13 -1.07
C VAL A 309 -17.48 -15.49 -1.07
N THR A 310 -18.30 -14.76 -0.32
CA THR A 310 -19.75 -15.01 -0.29
C THR A 310 -20.37 -14.75 -1.67
N LEU A 311 -20.04 -13.64 -2.33
CA LEU A 311 -20.54 -13.35 -3.68
C LEU A 311 -20.12 -14.40 -4.71
N ASN A 312 -18.91 -14.94 -4.60
CA ASN A 312 -18.41 -15.97 -5.49
C ASN A 312 -19.00 -17.37 -5.22
N ARG A 313 -19.78 -17.54 -4.16
CA ARG A 313 -20.47 -18.80 -3.80
C ARG A 313 -21.97 -18.77 -4.09
N ILE A 314 -22.50 -17.66 -4.62
CA ILE A 314 -23.91 -17.56 -5.02
C ILE A 314 -24.18 -18.52 -6.19
N PRO A 315 -25.17 -19.43 -6.09
CA PRO A 315 -25.54 -20.34 -7.17
C PRO A 315 -25.93 -19.64 -8.47
N GLY A 316 -25.73 -20.33 -9.60
CA GLY A 316 -25.98 -19.77 -10.94
C GLY A 316 -24.84 -18.90 -11.49
N ARG A 317 -23.69 -18.92 -10.82
CA ARG A 317 -22.43 -18.40 -11.35
C ARG A 317 -21.58 -19.52 -11.93
N ALA A 318 -20.71 -19.16 -12.88
CA ALA A 318 -19.53 -19.94 -13.22
C ALA A 318 -18.57 -19.94 -12.01
N THR A 319 -18.85 -20.77 -11.01
CA THR A 319 -18.01 -20.90 -9.81
C THR A 319 -17.03 -22.04 -9.99
N HIS A 320 -15.74 -21.76 -9.95
CA HIS A 320 -14.71 -22.80 -9.86
C HIS A 320 -14.32 -22.97 -8.38
N LEU A 321 -14.82 -24.04 -7.77
CA LEU A 321 -14.62 -24.36 -6.35
C LEU A 321 -13.26 -25.06 -6.12
N ARG A 322 -12.15 -24.39 -6.45
CA ARG A 322 -10.83 -24.86 -5.99
C ARG A 322 -10.28 -23.94 -4.91
N ALA A 323 -9.94 -24.51 -3.76
CA ALA A 323 -9.19 -23.83 -2.72
C ALA A 323 -7.76 -23.57 -3.24
N HIS A 324 -7.44 -22.31 -3.52
CA HIS A 324 -6.10 -21.90 -3.93
C HIS A 324 -5.72 -20.56 -3.29
N THR A 325 -4.41 -20.38 -3.07
CA THR A 325 -3.83 -19.21 -2.43
C THR A 325 -3.33 -18.25 -3.51
N PHE A 326 -4.03 -17.13 -3.70
CA PHE A 326 -3.61 -16.04 -4.60
C PHE A 326 -2.64 -15.05 -3.92
N CYS A 327 -2.79 -14.86 -2.61
CA CYS A 327 -1.92 -14.06 -1.77
C CYS A 327 -1.41 -14.93 -0.61
N THR A 328 -0.09 -15.06 -0.46
CA THR A 328 0.51 -15.85 0.62
C THR A 328 0.74 -14.97 1.83
N ILE A 329 -0.02 -15.24 2.89
CA ILE A 329 0.16 -14.61 4.20
C ILE A 329 0.66 -15.69 5.15
N THR A 330 1.78 -15.41 5.82
CA THR A 330 2.29 -16.31 6.87
C THR A 330 1.90 -15.78 8.23
N LEU A 331 1.15 -16.61 8.96
CA LEU A 331 0.71 -16.34 10.33
C LEU A 331 1.70 -16.95 11.33
N SER A 332 1.98 -16.22 12.41
CA SER A 332 2.98 -16.58 13.43
C SER A 332 2.76 -17.94 14.13
N GLY A 333 1.55 -18.53 14.03
CA GLY A 333 1.21 -19.81 14.64
C GLY A 333 1.23 -21.02 13.69
N HIS A 334 1.48 -20.81 12.40
CA HIS A 334 1.49 -21.86 11.38
C HIS A 334 2.87 -21.97 10.71
N THR A 335 3.90 -22.31 11.48
CA THR A 335 5.20 -22.68 10.92
C THR A 335 5.23 -24.17 10.57
N LYS A 336 4.46 -24.57 9.55
CA LYS A 336 4.88 -25.71 8.72
C LYS A 336 5.77 -25.15 7.61
N PRO A 337 6.91 -25.79 7.29
CA PRO A 337 7.94 -25.19 6.46
C PRO A 337 7.51 -25.21 4.99
N LEU A 338 6.79 -24.19 4.53
CA LEU A 338 6.63 -23.95 3.10
C LEU A 338 7.64 -22.94 2.53
N HIS A 339 8.32 -22.15 3.37
CA HIS A 339 9.16 -21.04 2.90
C HIS A 339 10.48 -20.89 3.67
N ARG A 340 11.60 -20.93 2.93
CA ARG A 340 12.95 -20.57 3.38
C ARG A 340 13.14 -19.04 3.34
N GLY A 341 12.48 -18.31 4.22
CA GLY A 341 12.69 -16.88 4.41
C GLY A 341 12.95 -16.57 5.88
N THR A 342 13.97 -15.76 6.20
CA THR A 342 14.33 -15.45 7.58
C THR A 342 13.32 -14.48 8.18
N MET A 343 12.52 -14.95 9.14
CA MET A 343 11.50 -14.18 9.86
C MET A 343 12.18 -13.18 10.81
N GLN A 344 11.85 -11.88 10.70
CA GLN A 344 12.55 -10.84 11.47
C GLN A 344 11.67 -10.13 12.52
N ARG A 345 10.41 -9.77 12.19
CA ARG A 345 9.52 -9.02 13.10
C ARG A 345 8.06 -9.45 12.96
N ARG A 346 7.30 -9.27 14.05
CA ARG A 346 5.87 -9.58 14.20
C ARG A 346 5.07 -8.29 14.34
N CYS A 347 3.99 -8.14 13.58
CA CYS A 347 2.95 -7.15 13.87
C CYS A 347 1.58 -7.78 13.61
N HIS A 348 0.65 -7.70 14.58
CA HIS A 348 -0.71 -8.26 14.47
C HIS A 348 -0.75 -9.72 13.95
N ASN A 349 0.12 -10.59 14.46
CA ASN A 349 0.25 -12.00 14.08
C ASN A 349 0.70 -12.29 12.62
N LEU A 350 1.08 -11.25 11.87
CA LEU A 350 1.64 -11.36 10.52
C LEU A 350 3.18 -11.36 10.56
N CYS A 351 3.79 -12.19 9.71
CA CYS A 351 5.25 -12.26 9.53
C CYS A 351 5.75 -11.24 8.49
N PHE A 352 6.78 -10.47 8.85
CA PHE A 352 7.49 -9.59 7.93
C PHE A 352 8.80 -10.24 7.47
N TYR A 353 9.01 -10.27 6.15
CA TYR A 353 10.13 -10.93 5.50
C TYR A 353 11.24 -9.95 5.13
N ARG A 354 12.50 -10.37 5.30
CA ARG A 354 13.70 -9.78 4.69
C ARG A 354 14.43 -10.87 3.92
N GLN A 355 15.33 -10.48 3.01
CA GLN A 355 16.31 -11.40 2.43
C GLN A 355 16.97 -12.23 3.54
N GLY A 356 16.93 -13.55 3.41
CA GLY A 356 17.76 -14.41 4.23
C GLY A 356 19.21 -14.23 3.82
N ASN A 357 20.10 -14.22 4.82
CA ASN A 357 21.54 -14.23 4.59
C ASN A 357 21.97 -15.48 3.82
#